data_AF-A0A972VID9-F1
#
_entry.id   AF-A0A972VID9-F1
#
_cell.length_a   1.000
_cell.length_b   1.000
_cell.length_c   1.000
_cell.angle_alpha   90.00
_cell.angle_beta   90.00
_cell.angle_gamma   90.00
#
_symmetry.space_group_name_H-M   'P 1'
#
loop_
_entity.id
_entity.type
_entity.pdbx_description
1 polymer ?
#
loop_
_entity_poly.entity_id
_entity_poly.type
_entity_poly.pdbx_seq_one_letter_code
_entity_poly.pdbx_strand_id
1 'polypeptide(L)'
;MNPILGVFFHAIGGLAAGSFYAPCKKIKGWSWETYWLVLGIFAWIIAPLVMASMLTPDFVEIIKAVPLSVVFWSYFFGVLWGIGGLTFGLTMRYLGISLGVSVALGFCAVFGTLVPPIFAGEFMGLVATASGVVTLAGVAICLLGIAICGKAGMMKEKDLSVEDKAQGIAEFDFKKGVVVAIVSGVLSACMAYAFTAGEPIQEMAVKTGVSAVHSNIPLLVVILLGGFTTNAIWCIWLSYKNRTFSDYGKASQGGSLGRNYMLCLVAGVLWYLQFFFYGMGATQMGKYDFASWSLHMAFIIITSNVV
;
A
#
# COMPACT_ATOMS: atom_id res chain seq x y z
N MET A 1 0.51 -9.31 24.21
CA MET A 1 1.08 -8.32 23.26
C MET A 1 2.57 -8.23 23.50
N ASN A 2 3.39 -8.28 22.45
CA ASN A 2 4.85 -8.20 22.51
C ASN A 2 5.36 -7.22 21.42
N PRO A 3 5.75 -5.98 21.78
CA PRO A 3 6.17 -4.98 20.81
C PRO A 3 7.39 -5.37 19.97
N ILE A 4 8.34 -6.14 20.51
CA ILE A 4 9.50 -6.62 19.74
C ILE A 4 9.05 -7.55 18.62
N LEU A 5 8.11 -8.45 18.92
CA LEU A 5 7.51 -9.32 17.92
C LEU A 5 6.67 -8.50 16.92
N GLY A 6 6.02 -7.43 17.37
CA GLY A 6 5.31 -6.48 16.51
C GLY A 6 6.24 -5.82 15.48
N VAL A 7 7.39 -5.30 15.92
CA VAL A 7 8.43 -4.74 15.05
C VAL A 7 8.95 -5.79 14.05
N PHE A 8 9.15 -7.03 14.51
CA PHE A 8 9.60 -8.13 13.65
C PHE A 8 8.58 -8.45 12.54
N PHE A 9 7.29 -8.50 12.85
CA PHE A 9 6.25 -8.68 11.83
C PHE A 9 6.21 -7.51 10.84
N HIS A 10 6.33 -6.27 11.32
CA HIS A 10 6.43 -5.11 10.43
C HIS A 10 7.64 -5.20 9.49
N ALA A 11 8.78 -5.72 9.96
CA ALA A 11 9.96 -5.95 9.13
C ALA A 11 9.73 -7.00 8.04
N ILE A 12 9.09 -8.14 8.37
CA ILE A 12 8.74 -9.18 7.38
C ILE A 12 7.76 -8.62 6.35
N GLY A 13 6.70 -7.93 6.80
CA GLY A 13 5.72 -7.31 5.91
C GLY A 13 6.36 -6.27 5.00
N GLY A 14 7.26 -5.44 5.55
CA GLY A 14 8.05 -4.49 4.78
C GLY A 14 8.91 -5.15 3.71
N LEU A 15 9.63 -6.23 4.06
CA LEU A 15 10.42 -7.01 3.09
C LEU A 15 9.57 -7.61 1.97
N ALA A 16 8.39 -8.13 2.31
CA ALA A 16 7.45 -8.68 1.34
C ALA A 16 6.96 -7.60 0.35
N ALA A 17 6.62 -6.41 0.86
CA ALA A 17 6.29 -5.23 0.07
C ALA A 17 7.47 -4.68 -0.75
N GLY A 18 8.69 -4.69 -0.22
CA GLY A 18 9.87 -4.27 -1.00
C GLY A 18 10.18 -5.24 -2.15
N SER A 19 9.85 -6.52 -1.98
CA SER A 19 10.22 -7.58 -2.92
C SER A 19 9.16 -7.93 -3.96
N PHE A 20 7.89 -7.53 -3.78
CA PHE A 20 6.79 -8.01 -4.64
C PHE A 20 6.96 -7.62 -6.12
N TYR A 21 7.73 -6.56 -6.43
CA TYR A 21 7.94 -6.11 -7.80
C TYR A 21 9.04 -6.91 -8.53
N ALA A 22 9.89 -7.65 -7.81
CA ALA A 22 10.99 -8.41 -8.40
C ALA A 22 10.52 -9.53 -9.37
N PRO A 23 9.46 -10.32 -9.06
CA PRO A 23 8.87 -11.24 -10.04
C PRO A 23 8.28 -10.54 -11.26
N CYS A 24 7.69 -9.34 -11.10
CA CYS A 24 7.10 -8.57 -12.21
C CYS A 24 8.12 -8.22 -13.28
N LYS A 25 9.38 -7.93 -12.90
CA LYS A 25 10.49 -7.67 -13.84
C LYS A 25 10.80 -8.86 -14.76
N LYS A 26 10.37 -10.07 -14.41
CA LYS A 26 10.60 -11.30 -15.18
C LYS A 26 9.43 -11.69 -16.09
N ILE A 27 8.32 -10.96 -16.04
CA ILE A 27 7.16 -11.16 -16.90
C ILE A 27 7.51 -10.70 -18.31
N LYS A 28 7.21 -11.53 -19.32
CA LYS A 28 7.53 -11.25 -20.72
C LYS A 28 6.30 -11.43 -21.60
N GLY A 29 6.15 -10.55 -22.59
CA GLY A 29 5.11 -10.68 -23.60
C GLY A 29 3.70 -10.30 -23.15
N TRP A 30 3.56 -9.68 -21.97
CA TRP A 30 2.32 -9.11 -21.44
C TRP A 30 2.48 -7.60 -21.26
N SER A 31 1.41 -6.87 -21.56
CA SER A 31 1.28 -5.45 -21.24
C SER A 31 1.15 -5.23 -19.74
N TRP A 32 1.42 -4.00 -19.29
CA TRP A 32 1.41 -3.64 -17.87
C TRP A 32 0.05 -3.93 -17.22
N GLU A 33 -1.03 -3.46 -17.83
CA GLU A 33 -2.40 -3.62 -17.35
C GLU A 33 -2.81 -5.10 -17.21
N THR A 34 -2.27 -5.97 -18.08
CA THR A 34 -2.54 -7.41 -18.05
C THR A 34 -1.93 -8.03 -16.80
N TYR A 35 -0.62 -7.89 -16.62
CA TYR A 35 0.05 -8.53 -15.48
C TYR A 35 -0.34 -7.89 -14.16
N TRP A 36 -0.62 -6.58 -14.16
CA TRP A 36 -1.03 -5.84 -12.97
C TRP A 36 -2.44 -6.23 -12.52
N LEU A 37 -3.37 -6.48 -13.47
CA LEU A 37 -4.70 -7.02 -13.12
C LEU A 37 -4.60 -8.43 -12.55
N VAL A 38 -3.86 -9.34 -13.20
CA VAL A 38 -3.70 -10.72 -12.72
C VAL A 38 -3.04 -10.75 -11.34
N LEU A 39 -1.98 -9.96 -11.13
CA LEU A 39 -1.36 -9.78 -9.82
C LEU A 39 -2.38 -9.28 -8.80
N GLY A 40 -3.18 -8.27 -9.16
CA GLY A 40 -4.22 -7.71 -8.30
C GLY A 40 -5.29 -8.73 -7.90
N ILE A 41 -5.68 -9.65 -8.79
CA ILE A 41 -6.59 -10.76 -8.46
C ILE A 41 -5.96 -11.63 -7.38
N PHE A 42 -4.68 -11.99 -7.50
CA PHE A 42 -4.01 -12.80 -6.48
C PHE A 42 -3.85 -12.04 -5.16
N ALA A 43 -3.43 -10.77 -5.22
CA ALA A 43 -3.10 -9.96 -4.05
C ALA A 43 -4.32 -9.52 -3.24
N TRP A 44 -5.41 -9.16 -3.91
CA TRP A 44 -6.53 -8.44 -3.29
C TRP A 44 -7.82 -9.25 -3.24
N ILE A 45 -7.88 -10.38 -3.95
CA ILE A 45 -9.05 -11.28 -3.93
C ILE A 45 -8.63 -12.66 -3.40
N ILE A 46 -7.75 -13.37 -4.12
CA ILE A 46 -7.48 -14.78 -3.80
C ILE A 46 -6.75 -14.93 -2.47
N ALA A 47 -5.61 -14.24 -2.27
CA ALA A 47 -4.85 -14.34 -1.02
C ALA A 47 -5.66 -13.97 0.23
N PRO A 48 -6.37 -12.82 0.30
CA PRO A 48 -7.19 -12.50 1.47
C PRO A 48 -8.31 -13.51 1.70
N LEU A 49 -8.99 -14.00 0.66
CA LEU A 49 -10.04 -15.00 0.82
C LEU A 49 -9.52 -16.35 1.31
N VAL A 50 -8.37 -16.80 0.78
CA VAL A 50 -7.71 -18.04 1.22
C VAL A 50 -7.30 -17.91 2.69
N MET A 51 -6.63 -16.83 3.06
CA MET A 51 -6.18 -16.62 4.43
C MET A 51 -7.33 -16.44 5.42
N ALA A 52 -8.39 -15.74 5.02
CA ALA A 52 -9.62 -15.62 5.81
C ALA A 52 -10.28 -16.99 6.01
N SER A 53 -10.42 -17.78 4.96
CA SER A 53 -11.02 -19.12 5.05
C SER A 53 -10.20 -20.08 5.93
N MET A 54 -8.88 -19.93 5.96
CA MET A 54 -7.98 -20.78 6.74
C MET A 54 -7.87 -20.37 8.21
N LEU A 55 -7.80 -19.07 8.50
CA LEU A 55 -7.48 -18.56 9.84
C LEU A 55 -8.68 -17.94 10.57
N THR A 56 -9.73 -17.58 9.82
CA THR A 56 -10.97 -17.00 10.33
C THR A 56 -12.18 -17.59 9.58
N PRO A 57 -12.49 -18.89 9.73
CA PRO A 57 -13.47 -19.58 8.88
C PRO A 57 -14.85 -18.89 8.81
N ASP A 58 -15.29 -18.25 9.90
CA ASP A 58 -16.56 -17.52 10.01
C ASP A 58 -16.44 -16.03 9.61
N PHE A 59 -15.47 -15.65 8.77
CA PHE A 59 -15.22 -14.24 8.42
C PHE A 59 -16.43 -13.57 7.75
N VAL A 60 -17.25 -14.33 7.01
CA VAL A 60 -18.45 -13.81 6.36
C VAL A 60 -19.49 -13.40 7.40
N GLU A 61 -19.69 -14.24 8.41
CA GLU A 61 -20.58 -14.03 9.55
C GLU A 61 -20.10 -12.85 10.39
N ILE A 62 -18.79 -12.78 10.66
CA ILE A 62 -18.14 -11.65 11.35
C ILE A 62 -18.44 -10.32 10.63
N ILE A 63 -18.26 -10.27 9.30
CA ILE A 63 -18.52 -9.06 8.51
C ILE A 63 -20.02 -8.71 8.49
N LYS A 64 -20.92 -9.71 8.45
CA LYS A 64 -22.37 -9.48 8.51
C LYS A 64 -22.86 -9.03 9.89
N ALA A 65 -22.13 -9.34 10.95
CA ALA A 65 -22.49 -9.02 12.33
C ALA A 65 -22.17 -7.56 12.73
N VAL A 66 -21.44 -6.81 11.91
CA VAL A 66 -21.18 -5.38 12.14
C VAL A 66 -22.13 -4.47 11.34
N PRO A 67 -22.34 -3.21 11.76
CA PRO A 67 -23.15 -2.27 10.99
C PRO A 67 -22.65 -2.10 9.56
N LEU A 68 -23.58 -1.98 8.60
CA LEU A 68 -23.23 -1.79 7.18
C LEU A 68 -22.35 -0.56 6.94
N SER A 69 -22.49 0.49 7.76
CA SER A 69 -21.63 1.68 7.69
C SER A 69 -20.15 1.36 7.91
N VAL A 70 -19.81 0.42 8.80
CA VAL A 70 -18.43 -0.02 9.07
C VAL A 70 -17.83 -0.68 7.82
N VAL A 71 -18.59 -1.59 7.21
CA VAL A 71 -18.20 -2.28 5.97
C VAL A 71 -18.05 -1.27 4.83
N PHE A 72 -19.02 -0.35 4.69
CA PHE A 72 -19.00 0.69 3.66
C PHE A 72 -17.76 1.58 3.78
N TRP A 73 -17.46 2.12 4.96
CA TRP A 73 -16.31 3.01 5.14
C TRP A 73 -14.97 2.27 4.95
N SER A 74 -14.87 1.04 5.44
CA SER A 74 -13.69 0.18 5.23
C SER A 74 -13.43 -0.07 3.73
N TYR A 75 -14.49 -0.41 2.99
CA TYR A 75 -14.44 -0.61 1.53
C TYR A 75 -14.13 0.70 0.79
N PHE A 76 -14.81 1.80 1.14
CA PHE A 76 -14.67 3.10 0.49
C PHE A 76 -13.25 3.65 0.63
N PHE A 77 -12.66 3.58 1.83
CA PHE A 77 -11.27 3.94 2.02
C PHE A 77 -10.31 3.01 1.27
N GLY A 78 -10.66 1.72 1.12
CA GLY A 78 -9.98 0.79 0.21
C GLY A 78 -10.02 1.24 -1.26
N VAL A 79 -11.16 1.73 -1.76
CA VAL A 79 -11.31 2.30 -3.11
C VAL A 79 -10.40 3.51 -3.30
N LEU A 80 -10.41 4.45 -2.34
CA LEU A 80 -9.54 5.63 -2.35
C LEU A 80 -8.06 5.24 -2.33
N TRP A 81 -7.71 4.26 -1.50
CA TRP A 81 -6.37 3.69 -1.46
C TRP A 81 -5.94 3.11 -2.82
N GLY A 82 -6.84 2.40 -3.51
CA GLY A 82 -6.60 1.93 -4.88
C GLY A 82 -6.29 3.07 -5.86
N ILE A 83 -6.96 4.22 -5.74
CA ILE A 83 -6.68 5.41 -6.57
C ILE A 83 -5.28 5.96 -6.22
N GLY A 84 -4.93 5.97 -4.93
CA GLY A 84 -3.60 6.34 -4.45
C GLY A 84 -2.49 5.49 -5.08
N GLY A 85 -2.71 4.17 -5.16
CA GLY A 85 -1.78 3.23 -5.80
C GLY A 85 -1.61 3.45 -7.30
N LEU A 86 -2.70 3.74 -8.03
CA LEU A 86 -2.61 4.05 -9.46
C LEU A 86 -1.89 5.38 -9.74
N THR A 87 -2.15 6.39 -8.91
CA THR A 87 -1.49 7.71 -9.03
C THR A 87 -0.03 7.69 -8.56
N PHE A 88 0.37 6.72 -7.73
CA PHE A 88 1.76 6.52 -7.33
C PHE A 88 2.68 6.27 -8.53
N GLY A 89 2.23 5.47 -9.51
CA GLY A 89 2.98 5.25 -10.75
C GLY A 89 3.19 6.53 -11.57
N LEU A 90 2.19 7.42 -11.60
CA LEU A 90 2.30 8.73 -12.24
C LEU A 90 3.29 9.64 -11.51
N THR A 91 3.37 9.56 -10.17
CA THR A 91 4.41 10.27 -9.41
C THR A 91 5.81 9.85 -9.85
N MET A 92 6.06 8.54 -10.03
CA MET A 92 7.37 8.07 -10.50
C MET A 92 7.69 8.54 -11.93
N ARG A 93 6.67 8.66 -12.78
CA ARG A 93 6.78 9.17 -14.15
C ARG A 93 7.20 10.64 -14.18
N TYR A 94 6.60 11.47 -13.32
CA TYR A 94 6.88 12.91 -13.27
C TYR A 94 8.13 13.30 -12.46
N LEU A 95 8.46 12.56 -11.40
CA LEU A 95 9.55 12.89 -10.47
C LEU A 95 10.78 11.96 -10.58
N GLY A 96 10.67 10.85 -11.31
CA GLY A 96 11.62 9.75 -11.26
C GLY A 96 11.45 8.88 -10.00
N ILE A 97 11.99 7.67 -10.05
CA ILE A 97 11.77 6.62 -9.03
C ILE A 97 12.22 7.08 -7.64
N SER A 98 13.46 7.56 -7.50
CA SER A 98 14.04 7.91 -6.19
C SER A 98 13.26 9.04 -5.48
N LEU A 99 13.02 10.15 -6.18
CA LEU A 99 12.30 11.30 -5.61
C LEU A 99 10.81 10.97 -5.44
N GLY A 100 10.19 10.34 -6.43
CA GLY A 100 8.77 10.02 -6.40
C GLY A 100 8.41 9.12 -5.22
N VAL A 101 9.16 8.04 -4.99
CA VAL A 101 8.94 7.12 -3.87
C VAL A 101 9.06 7.87 -2.55
N SER A 102 10.12 8.66 -2.38
CA SER A 102 10.39 9.39 -1.14
C SER A 102 9.28 10.39 -0.80
N VAL A 103 8.83 11.17 -1.79
CA VAL A 103 7.78 12.19 -1.59
C VAL A 103 6.43 11.54 -1.33
N ALA A 104 6.00 10.59 -2.17
CA ALA A 104 4.68 9.97 -2.04
C ALA A 104 4.56 9.10 -0.79
N LEU A 105 5.54 8.24 -0.48
CA LEU A 105 5.53 7.44 0.75
C LEU A 105 5.69 8.32 1.99
N GLY A 106 6.47 9.39 1.90
CA GLY A 106 6.61 10.35 2.98
C GLY A 106 5.28 11.04 3.32
N PHE A 107 4.54 11.52 2.32
CA PHE A 107 3.18 12.04 2.55
C PHE A 107 2.24 10.95 3.07
N CYS A 108 2.26 9.74 2.52
CA CYS A 108 1.46 8.61 2.99
C CYS A 108 1.71 8.30 4.49
N ALA A 109 2.98 8.31 4.91
CA ALA A 109 3.36 8.09 6.31
C ALA A 109 2.85 9.23 7.21
N VAL A 110 3.03 10.49 6.81
CA VAL A 110 2.58 11.67 7.56
C VAL A 110 1.06 11.67 7.72
N PHE A 111 0.32 11.54 6.62
CA PHE A 111 -1.15 11.60 6.66
C PHE A 111 -1.74 10.38 7.34
N GLY A 112 -1.21 9.18 7.07
CA GLY A 112 -1.69 7.95 7.69
C GLY A 112 -1.42 7.87 9.20
N THR A 113 -0.41 8.60 9.68
CA THR A 113 -0.07 8.64 11.12
C THR A 113 -0.81 9.76 11.86
N LEU A 114 -0.88 10.96 11.28
CA LEU A 114 -1.41 12.13 11.99
C LEU A 114 -2.92 12.26 11.90
N VAL A 115 -3.51 11.94 10.74
CA VAL A 115 -4.88 12.34 10.49
C VAL A 115 -5.93 11.45 11.17
N PRO A 116 -5.81 10.10 11.21
CA PRO A 116 -6.79 9.29 11.94
C PRO A 116 -6.95 9.73 13.42
N PRO A 117 -5.88 9.95 14.20
CA PRO A 117 -5.99 10.46 15.58
C PRO A 117 -6.60 11.88 15.68
N ILE A 118 -6.36 12.76 14.69
CA ILE A 118 -6.99 14.09 14.64
C ILE A 118 -8.50 13.97 14.50
N PHE A 119 -8.96 13.13 13.57
CA PHE A 119 -10.40 12.92 13.34
C PHE A 119 -11.08 12.19 14.49
N ALA A 120 -10.37 11.28 15.17
CA ALA A 120 -10.86 10.60 16.36
C ALA A 120 -10.91 11.50 17.62
N GLY A 121 -10.33 12.71 17.57
CA GLY A 121 -10.21 13.58 18.74
C GLY A 121 -9.11 13.14 19.73
N GLU A 122 -8.26 12.20 19.33
CA GLU A 122 -7.21 11.59 20.15
C GLU A 122 -5.84 12.22 19.95
N PHE A 123 -5.72 13.24 19.10
CA PHE A 123 -4.46 13.92 18.82
C PHE A 123 -3.76 14.44 20.08
N MET A 124 -4.51 14.89 21.09
CA MET A 124 -3.94 15.31 22.37
C MET A 124 -3.19 14.19 23.09
N GLY A 125 -3.59 12.92 22.88
CA GLY A 125 -2.87 11.76 23.40
C GLY A 125 -1.48 11.57 22.77
N LEU A 126 -1.30 11.98 21.51
CA LEU A 126 0.01 11.95 20.85
C LEU A 126 0.98 12.98 21.44
N VAL A 127 0.51 14.18 21.78
CA VAL A 127 1.38 15.22 22.37
C VAL A 127 1.60 15.03 23.87
N ALA A 128 0.67 14.37 24.57
CA ALA A 128 0.74 14.19 26.02
C ALA A 128 1.64 13.02 26.45
N THR A 129 1.96 12.09 25.56
CA THR A 129 2.74 10.89 25.87
C THR A 129 4.13 10.96 25.27
N ALA A 130 5.15 10.49 26.00
CA ALA A 130 6.51 10.42 25.49
C ALA A 130 6.60 9.63 24.17
N SER A 131 5.81 8.55 24.06
CA SER A 131 5.79 7.70 22.87
C SER A 131 5.13 8.39 21.67
N GLY A 132 4.07 9.17 21.89
CA GLY A 132 3.46 9.99 20.86
C GLY A 132 4.38 11.14 20.40
N VAL A 133 5.07 11.81 21.34
CA VAL A 133 6.06 12.86 21.02
C VAL A 133 7.21 12.31 20.17
N VAL A 134 7.71 11.12 20.49
CA VAL A 134 8.73 10.43 19.66
C VAL A 134 8.21 10.16 18.26
N THR A 135 6.93 9.78 18.11
CA THR A 135 6.33 9.58 16.78
C THR A 135 6.18 10.89 16.02
N LEU A 136 5.76 11.98 16.68
CA LEU A 136 5.71 13.31 16.07
C LEU A 136 7.10 13.79 15.63
N ALA A 137 8.14 13.53 16.43
CA ALA A 137 9.52 13.80 16.05
C ALA A 137 9.94 12.98 14.82
N GLY A 138 9.57 11.70 14.76
CA GLY A 138 9.77 10.85 13.58
C GLY A 138 9.09 11.41 12.33
N VAL A 139 7.82 11.83 12.44
CA VAL A 139 7.08 12.48 11.35
C VAL A 139 7.78 13.77 10.91
N ALA A 140 8.27 14.60 11.83
CA ALA A 140 9.02 15.82 11.51
C ALA A 140 10.33 15.51 10.78
N ILE A 141 11.06 14.47 11.18
CA ILE A 141 12.27 14.00 10.49
C ILE A 141 11.92 13.49 9.09
N CYS A 142 10.82 12.75 8.92
CA CYS A 142 10.35 12.32 7.60
C CYS A 142 10.05 13.52 6.70
N LEU A 143 9.33 14.53 7.20
CA LEU A 143 9.06 15.77 6.46
C LEU A 143 10.33 16.50 6.06
N LEU A 144 11.32 16.57 6.95
CA LEU A 144 12.63 17.14 6.66
C LEU A 144 13.35 16.33 5.57
N GLY A 145 13.32 15.01 5.64
CA GLY A 145 13.87 14.12 4.62
C GLY A 145 13.25 14.33 3.24
N ILE A 146 11.91 14.44 3.18
CA ILE A 146 11.18 14.78 1.95
C ILE A 146 11.61 16.14 1.41
N ALA A 147 11.74 17.15 2.28
CA ALA A 147 12.16 18.49 1.88
C ALA A 147 13.59 18.50 1.31
N ILE A 148 14.50 17.74 1.93
CA ILE A 148 15.88 17.57 1.44
C ILE A 148 15.88 16.84 0.08
N CYS A 149 15.15 15.74 -0.05
CA CYS A 149 15.03 15.00 -1.31
C CYS A 149 14.43 15.89 -2.42
N GLY A 150 13.37 16.63 -2.11
CA GLY A 150 12.76 17.61 -3.00
C GLY A 150 13.75 18.67 -3.46
N LYS A 151 14.52 19.26 -2.53
CA LYS A 151 15.56 20.23 -2.85
C LYS A 151 16.66 19.64 -3.75
N ALA A 152 17.13 18.44 -3.44
CA ALA A 152 18.11 17.73 -4.27
C ALA A 152 17.55 17.45 -5.69
N GLY A 153 16.27 17.06 -5.79
CA GLY A 153 15.57 16.89 -7.06
C GLY A 153 15.50 18.16 -7.90
N MET A 154 15.16 19.30 -7.27
CA MET A 154 15.15 20.60 -7.95
C MET A 154 16.55 21.05 -8.40
N MET A 155 17.58 20.76 -7.60
CA MET A 155 18.97 21.07 -7.97
C MET A 155 19.37 20.26 -9.19
N LYS A 156 19.09 18.94 -9.19
CA LYS A 156 19.31 18.07 -10.35
C LYS A 156 18.59 18.57 -11.60
N GLU A 157 17.34 19.02 -11.49
CA GLU A 157 16.59 19.59 -12.62
C GLU A 157 17.22 20.86 -13.19
N LYS A 158 17.79 21.72 -12.32
CA LYS A 158 18.48 22.94 -12.74
C LYS A 158 19.79 22.66 -13.47
N ASP A 159 20.47 21.58 -13.10
CA ASP A 159 21.78 21.20 -13.66
C ASP A 159 21.68 20.39 -14.97
N LEU A 160 20.49 19.91 -15.36
CA LEU A 160 20.28 19.24 -16.65
C LEU A 160 20.29 20.24 -17.81
N SER A 161 21.09 19.97 -18.85
CA SER A 161 21.12 20.74 -20.10
C SER A 161 19.78 20.64 -20.84
N VAL A 162 19.53 21.51 -21.83
CA VAL A 162 18.31 21.45 -22.65
C VAL A 162 18.21 20.11 -23.40
N GLU A 163 19.34 19.55 -23.80
CA GLU A 163 19.45 18.24 -24.45
C GLU A 163 19.25 17.09 -23.45
N ASP A 164 19.77 17.21 -22.22
CA ASP A 164 19.54 16.22 -21.15
C ASP A 164 18.10 16.26 -20.61
N LYS A 165 17.41 17.41 -20.70
CA LYS A 165 15.97 17.53 -20.43
C LYS A 165 15.12 16.92 -21.54
N ALA A 166 15.62 16.93 -22.77
CA ALA A 166 14.98 16.25 -23.90
C ALA A 166 15.26 14.74 -23.89
N GLN A 167 16.41 14.28 -23.37
CA GLN A 167 16.78 12.87 -23.25
C GLN A 167 16.33 12.22 -21.92
N GLY A 168 16.27 12.99 -20.84
CA GLY A 168 15.84 12.56 -19.51
C GLY A 168 14.32 12.60 -19.39
N ILE A 169 13.68 11.49 -19.77
CA ILE A 169 12.23 11.21 -19.70
C ILE A 169 11.40 12.42 -20.15
N ALA A 170 10.91 12.40 -21.39
CA ALA A 170 10.06 13.44 -22.02
C ALA A 170 8.81 13.90 -21.20
N GLU A 171 8.60 13.32 -20.03
CA GLU A 171 7.44 13.48 -19.16
C GLU A 171 7.83 13.93 -17.75
N PHE A 172 9.11 14.18 -17.43
CA PHE A 172 9.51 14.74 -16.13
C PHE A 172 8.93 16.15 -15.95
N ASP A 173 8.25 16.40 -14.82
CA ASP A 173 7.65 17.70 -14.48
C ASP A 173 7.53 17.80 -12.96
N PHE A 174 8.38 18.63 -12.33
CA PHE A 174 8.46 18.71 -10.88
C PHE A 174 7.15 19.18 -10.24
N LYS A 175 6.51 20.23 -10.78
CA LYS A 175 5.29 20.79 -10.19
C LYS A 175 4.13 19.80 -10.30
N LYS A 176 3.91 19.21 -11.47
CA LYS A 176 2.88 18.17 -11.64
C LYS A 176 3.20 16.96 -10.76
N GLY A 177 4.45 16.54 -10.75
CA GLY A 177 4.90 15.40 -9.97
C GLY A 177 4.66 15.55 -8.47
N VAL A 178 4.97 16.71 -7.89
CA VAL A 178 4.70 16.99 -6.47
C VAL A 178 3.19 17.01 -6.17
N VAL A 179 2.37 17.64 -7.02
CA VAL A 179 0.91 17.64 -6.85
C VAL A 179 0.36 16.21 -6.88
N VAL A 180 0.78 15.41 -7.86
CA VAL A 180 0.37 14.00 -7.97
C VAL A 180 0.91 13.18 -6.78
N ALA A 181 2.12 13.47 -6.29
CA ALA A 181 2.67 12.81 -5.10
C ALA A 181 1.87 13.10 -3.83
N ILE A 182 1.40 14.34 -3.64
CA ILE A 182 0.53 14.70 -2.51
C ILE A 182 -0.80 13.94 -2.61
N VAL A 183 -1.45 13.97 -3.78
CA VAL A 183 -2.71 13.24 -4.01
C VAL A 183 -2.51 11.75 -3.78
N SER A 184 -1.45 11.17 -4.36
CA SER A 184 -1.12 9.75 -4.17
C SER A 184 -0.84 9.42 -2.71
N GLY A 185 -0.09 10.26 -1.99
CA GLY A 185 0.21 10.07 -0.58
C GLY A 185 -1.03 10.13 0.31
N VAL A 186 -1.89 11.14 0.14
CA VAL A 186 -3.16 11.29 0.89
C VAL A 186 -4.09 10.13 0.62
N LEU A 187 -4.29 9.76 -0.66
CA LEU A 187 -5.15 8.65 -1.02
C LEU A 187 -4.56 7.31 -0.56
N SER A 188 -3.24 7.14 -0.59
CA SER A 188 -2.58 5.93 -0.07
C SER A 188 -2.72 5.83 1.45
N ALA A 189 -2.74 6.97 2.16
CA ALA A 189 -3.01 6.99 3.59
C ALA A 189 -4.41 6.48 3.94
N CYS A 190 -5.37 6.49 3.01
CA CYS A 190 -6.71 5.93 3.25
C CYS A 190 -6.68 4.46 3.67
N MET A 191 -5.62 3.69 3.38
CA MET A 191 -5.46 2.35 3.95
C MET A 191 -5.46 2.36 5.50
N ALA A 192 -4.76 3.32 6.12
CA ALA A 192 -4.75 3.48 7.57
C ALA A 192 -6.14 3.85 8.10
N TYR A 193 -6.88 4.70 7.39
CA TYR A 193 -8.26 5.05 7.74
C TYR A 193 -9.20 3.86 7.59
N ALA A 194 -8.98 3.01 6.59
CA ALA A 194 -9.74 1.79 6.40
C ALA A 194 -9.53 0.83 7.57
N PHE A 195 -8.31 0.74 8.12
CA PHE A 195 -8.04 -0.03 9.33
C PHE A 195 -8.79 0.52 10.54
N THR A 196 -8.72 1.83 10.78
CA THR A 196 -9.44 2.50 11.88
C THR A 196 -10.96 2.37 11.74
N ALA A 197 -11.50 2.66 10.56
CA ALA A 197 -12.94 2.54 10.29
C ALA A 197 -13.45 1.10 10.44
N GLY A 198 -12.57 0.12 10.20
CA GLY A 198 -12.85 -1.31 10.29
C GLY A 198 -12.57 -1.95 11.65
N GLU A 199 -12.13 -1.20 12.66
CA GLU A 199 -11.91 -1.72 14.03
C GLU A 199 -13.08 -2.57 14.56
N PRO A 200 -14.36 -2.21 14.37
CA PRO A 200 -15.47 -3.05 14.82
C PRO A 200 -15.51 -4.45 14.18
N ILE A 201 -15.00 -4.62 12.95
CA ILE A 201 -14.86 -5.95 12.31
C ILE A 201 -13.81 -6.78 13.06
N GLN A 202 -12.70 -6.15 13.45
CA GLN A 202 -11.62 -6.81 14.19
C GLN A 202 -12.08 -7.20 15.60
N GLU A 203 -12.79 -6.30 16.29
CA GLU A 203 -13.40 -6.60 17.59
C GLU A 203 -14.39 -7.74 17.51
N MET A 204 -15.23 -7.76 16.46
CA MET A 204 -16.18 -8.83 16.24
C MET A 204 -15.46 -10.16 16.00
N ALA A 205 -14.39 -10.16 15.19
CA ALA A 205 -13.58 -11.37 14.98
C ALA A 205 -13.08 -11.94 16.31
N VAL A 206 -12.53 -11.10 17.19
CA VAL A 206 -12.06 -11.53 18.53
C VAL A 206 -13.22 -12.04 19.39
N LYS A 207 -14.39 -11.38 19.36
CA LYS A 207 -15.60 -11.84 20.09
C LYS A 207 -16.08 -13.21 19.63
N THR A 208 -15.89 -13.55 18.34
CA THR A 208 -16.23 -14.86 17.76
C THR A 208 -15.12 -15.91 17.99
N GLY A 209 -14.07 -15.59 18.74
CA GLY A 209 -13.01 -16.53 19.12
C GLY A 209 -11.78 -16.54 18.20
N VAL A 210 -11.71 -15.62 17.22
CA VAL A 210 -10.49 -15.43 16.42
C VAL A 210 -9.37 -14.88 17.32
N SER A 211 -8.17 -15.45 17.20
CA SER A 211 -7.00 -14.92 17.91
C SER A 211 -6.75 -13.45 17.54
N ALA A 212 -6.44 -12.61 18.53
CA ALA A 212 -6.22 -11.18 18.30
C ALA A 212 -5.16 -10.87 17.24
N VAL A 213 -4.16 -11.73 17.05
CA VAL A 213 -3.11 -11.54 16.02
C VAL A 213 -3.65 -11.74 14.59
N HIS A 214 -4.81 -12.37 14.44
CA HIS A 214 -5.49 -12.63 13.17
C HIS A 214 -6.78 -11.80 13.00
N SER A 215 -7.09 -10.88 13.92
CA SER A 215 -8.32 -10.10 13.90
C SER A 215 -8.46 -9.19 12.67
N ASN A 216 -7.35 -8.80 12.04
CA ASN A 216 -7.37 -7.97 10.84
C ASN A 216 -7.78 -8.73 9.57
N ILE A 217 -7.73 -10.06 9.57
CA ILE A 217 -7.86 -10.84 8.33
C ILE A 217 -9.24 -10.66 7.68
N PRO A 218 -10.38 -10.71 8.42
CA PRO A 218 -11.69 -10.43 7.84
C PRO A 218 -11.79 -9.00 7.30
N LEU A 219 -11.17 -8.04 7.99
CA LEU A 219 -11.15 -6.65 7.55
C LEU A 219 -10.35 -6.48 6.25
N LEU A 220 -9.22 -7.15 6.09
CA LEU A 220 -8.44 -7.12 4.84
C LEU A 220 -9.26 -7.58 3.63
N VAL A 221 -10.18 -8.54 3.78
CA VAL A 221 -11.08 -8.94 2.69
C VAL A 221 -11.90 -7.74 2.18
N VAL A 222 -12.41 -6.91 3.08
CA VAL A 222 -13.24 -5.75 2.74
C VAL A 222 -12.41 -4.62 2.13
N ILE A 223 -11.29 -4.27 2.76
CA ILE A 223 -10.43 -3.16 2.33
C ILE A 223 -9.81 -3.45 0.96
N LEU A 224 -9.24 -4.65 0.79
CA LEU A 224 -8.55 -5.00 -0.45
C LEU A 224 -9.52 -5.19 -1.61
N LEU A 225 -10.76 -5.62 -1.36
CA LEU A 225 -11.81 -5.62 -2.37
C LEU A 225 -12.07 -4.19 -2.90
N GLY A 226 -12.07 -3.18 -2.03
CA GLY A 226 -12.17 -1.78 -2.44
C GLY A 226 -11.02 -1.36 -3.37
N GLY A 227 -9.78 -1.67 -2.98
CA GLY A 227 -8.61 -1.39 -3.80
C GLY A 227 -8.64 -2.12 -5.14
N PHE A 228 -9.08 -3.38 -5.14
CA PHE A 228 -9.27 -4.17 -6.34
C PHE A 228 -10.29 -3.55 -7.29
N THR A 229 -11.42 -3.02 -6.78
CA THR A 229 -12.43 -2.36 -7.63
C THR A 229 -11.83 -1.25 -8.47
N THR A 230 -11.08 -0.33 -7.85
CA THR A 230 -10.42 0.77 -8.57
C THR A 230 -9.45 0.22 -9.61
N ASN A 231 -8.60 -0.74 -9.21
CA ASN A 231 -7.60 -1.30 -10.09
C ASN A 231 -8.20 -2.06 -11.27
N ALA A 232 -9.24 -2.85 -11.03
CA ALA A 232 -9.94 -3.62 -12.04
C ALA A 232 -10.56 -2.69 -13.08
N ILE A 233 -11.28 -1.64 -12.65
CA ILE A 233 -11.86 -0.64 -13.56
C ILE A 233 -10.78 -0.04 -14.45
N TRP A 234 -9.65 0.38 -13.86
CA TRP A 234 -8.56 1.00 -14.60
C TRP A 234 -7.87 0.05 -15.57
N CYS A 235 -7.51 -1.15 -15.13
CA CYS A 235 -6.81 -2.12 -15.98
C CYS A 235 -7.71 -2.66 -17.10
N ILE A 236 -9.01 -2.86 -16.85
CA ILE A 236 -9.97 -3.25 -17.87
C ILE A 236 -10.11 -2.13 -18.91
N TRP A 237 -10.21 -0.87 -18.46
CA TRP A 237 -10.24 0.27 -19.37
C TRP A 237 -8.97 0.40 -20.20
N LEU A 238 -7.78 0.23 -19.61
CA LEU A 238 -6.51 0.19 -20.33
C LEU A 238 -6.46 -0.98 -21.31
N SER A 239 -6.93 -2.17 -20.92
CA SER A 239 -6.94 -3.35 -21.77
C SER A 239 -7.80 -3.14 -23.02
N TYR A 240 -8.93 -2.44 -22.85
CA TYR A 240 -9.79 -2.04 -23.95
C TYR A 240 -9.12 -0.99 -24.84
N LYS A 241 -8.58 0.09 -24.23
CA LYS A 241 -7.96 1.21 -24.94
C LYS A 241 -6.72 0.79 -25.74
N ASN A 242 -5.87 -0.06 -25.15
CA ASN A 242 -4.61 -0.50 -25.72
C ASN A 242 -4.75 -1.80 -26.55
N ARG A 243 -5.93 -2.43 -26.54
CA ARG A 243 -6.23 -3.69 -27.25
C ARG A 243 -5.37 -4.87 -26.79
N THR A 244 -5.16 -5.01 -25.49
CA THR A 244 -4.24 -5.98 -24.86
C THR A 244 -4.95 -7.18 -24.23
N PHE A 245 -6.27 -7.33 -24.41
CA PHE A 245 -7.03 -8.51 -23.93
C PHE A 245 -6.53 -9.84 -24.48
N SER A 246 -5.87 -9.85 -25.63
CA SER A 246 -5.24 -11.08 -26.16
C SER A 246 -4.15 -11.61 -25.24
N ASP A 247 -3.54 -10.77 -24.39
CA ASP A 247 -2.41 -11.13 -23.55
C ASP A 247 -2.77 -12.24 -22.55
N TYR A 248 -4.01 -12.24 -22.03
CA TYR A 248 -4.49 -13.27 -21.10
C TYR A 248 -4.49 -14.68 -21.72
N GLY A 249 -4.62 -14.78 -23.05
CA GLY A 249 -4.61 -16.04 -23.79
C GLY A 249 -3.36 -16.29 -24.62
N LYS A 250 -2.46 -15.30 -24.76
CA LYS A 250 -1.24 -15.37 -25.57
C LYS A 250 -0.14 -14.49 -24.97
N ALA A 251 1.02 -15.05 -24.71
CA ALA A 251 2.20 -14.26 -24.37
C ALA A 251 3.05 -14.05 -25.64
N SER A 252 3.28 -12.78 -26.01
CA SER A 252 4.11 -12.44 -27.17
C SER A 252 5.61 -12.60 -26.88
N GLN A 253 6.45 -12.51 -27.91
CA GLN A 253 7.93 -12.43 -27.78
C GLN A 253 8.59 -13.54 -26.92
N GLY A 254 8.11 -14.79 -27.03
CA GLY A 254 8.67 -15.92 -26.30
C GLY A 254 8.33 -15.96 -24.80
N GLY A 255 7.34 -15.17 -24.36
CA GLY A 255 6.75 -15.29 -23.03
C GLY A 255 5.97 -16.61 -22.88
N SER A 256 5.90 -17.14 -21.66
CA SER A 256 5.10 -18.31 -21.33
C SER A 256 3.94 -17.89 -20.43
N LEU A 257 2.71 -18.25 -20.82
CA LEU A 257 1.51 -17.94 -20.04
C LEU A 257 1.60 -18.50 -18.62
N GLY A 258 1.91 -19.81 -18.49
CA GLY A 258 2.04 -20.45 -17.18
C GLY A 258 3.09 -19.78 -16.31
N ARG A 259 4.23 -19.37 -16.89
CA ARG A 259 5.27 -18.63 -16.18
C ARG A 259 4.78 -17.25 -15.74
N ASN A 260 4.08 -16.51 -16.60
CA ASN A 260 3.58 -15.17 -16.27
C ASN A 260 2.52 -15.23 -15.16
N TYR A 261 1.56 -16.15 -15.25
CA TYR A 261 0.57 -16.37 -14.19
C TYR A 261 1.23 -16.78 -12.86
N MET A 262 2.23 -17.67 -12.89
CA MET A 262 2.98 -18.05 -11.69
C MET A 262 3.75 -16.87 -11.09
N LEU A 263 4.38 -16.03 -11.92
CA LEU A 263 5.07 -14.82 -11.45
C LEU A 263 4.09 -13.81 -10.86
N CYS A 264 2.92 -13.61 -11.47
CA CYS A 264 1.85 -12.78 -10.91
C CYS A 264 1.31 -13.32 -9.59
N LEU A 265 1.18 -14.65 -9.46
CA LEU A 265 0.79 -15.30 -8.21
C LEU A 265 1.82 -15.02 -7.12
N VAL A 266 3.10 -15.27 -7.38
CA VAL A 266 4.17 -15.03 -6.41
C VAL A 266 4.23 -13.55 -6.02
N ALA A 267 4.17 -12.65 -6.99
CA ALA A 267 4.12 -11.20 -6.73
C ALA A 267 2.88 -10.81 -5.91
N GLY A 268 1.71 -11.33 -6.25
CA GLY A 268 0.47 -11.02 -5.56
C GLY A 268 0.45 -11.53 -4.12
N VAL A 269 0.96 -12.74 -3.87
CA VAL A 269 1.10 -13.29 -2.51
C VAL A 269 2.11 -12.47 -1.69
N LEU A 270 3.29 -12.17 -2.25
CA LEU A 270 4.27 -11.30 -1.58
C LEU A 270 3.67 -9.94 -1.24
N TRP A 271 2.89 -9.37 -2.16
CA TRP A 271 2.20 -8.13 -1.93
C TRP A 271 1.20 -8.26 -0.78
N TYR A 272 0.35 -9.30 -0.77
CA TYR A 272 -0.63 -9.50 0.30
C TYR A 272 0.03 -9.68 1.67
N LEU A 273 1.14 -10.41 1.72
CA LEU A 273 1.88 -10.68 2.96
C LEU A 273 2.29 -9.39 3.68
N GLN A 274 2.47 -8.27 2.97
CA GLN A 274 2.74 -6.98 3.60
C GLN A 274 1.67 -6.62 4.64
N PHE A 275 0.38 -6.71 4.26
CA PHE A 275 -0.74 -6.27 5.09
C PHE A 275 -1.20 -7.35 6.05
N PHE A 276 -0.96 -8.62 5.70
CA PHE A 276 -1.09 -9.73 6.63
C PHE A 276 -0.17 -9.54 7.84
N PHE A 277 1.13 -9.34 7.61
CA PHE A 277 2.09 -9.12 8.69
C PHE A 277 1.96 -7.74 9.34
N TYR A 278 1.49 -6.72 8.61
CA TYR A 278 1.11 -5.44 9.22
C TYR A 278 0.06 -5.65 10.32
N GLY A 279 -1.00 -6.42 10.05
CA GLY A 279 -2.04 -6.73 11.04
C GLY A 279 -1.50 -7.43 12.27
N MET A 280 -0.72 -8.48 12.05
CA MET A 280 -0.06 -9.20 13.14
C MET A 280 0.86 -8.29 13.95
N GLY A 281 1.59 -7.41 13.26
CA GLY A 281 2.48 -6.41 13.85
C GLY A 281 1.70 -5.41 14.72
N ALA A 282 0.66 -4.81 14.15
CA ALA A 282 -0.22 -3.83 14.79
C ALA A 282 -0.81 -4.36 16.10
N THR A 283 -1.43 -5.54 16.08
CA THR A 283 -1.97 -6.17 17.30
C THR A 283 -0.89 -6.36 18.37
N GLN A 284 0.33 -6.76 17.98
CA GLN A 284 1.41 -7.02 18.93
C GLN A 284 2.04 -5.74 19.51
N MET A 285 1.93 -4.60 18.81
CA MET A 285 2.38 -3.30 19.31
C MET A 285 1.53 -2.81 20.48
N GLY A 286 0.25 -3.21 20.57
CA GLY A 286 -0.63 -2.87 21.69
C GLY A 286 -0.75 -1.35 21.87
N LYS A 287 -0.37 -0.83 23.05
CA LYS A 287 -0.37 0.62 23.31
C LYS A 287 0.53 1.45 22.38
N TYR A 288 1.41 0.80 21.61
CA TYR A 288 2.30 1.44 20.63
C TYR A 288 1.78 1.36 19.19
N ASP A 289 0.54 0.91 18.98
CA ASP A 289 0.00 0.69 17.62
C ASP A 289 -0.06 1.97 16.76
N PHE A 290 -0.19 3.14 17.39
CA PHE A 290 -0.10 4.43 16.70
C PHE A 290 1.20 4.61 15.89
N ALA A 291 2.27 3.88 16.22
CA ALA A 291 3.53 3.89 15.48
C ALA A 291 3.61 2.80 14.39
N SER A 292 2.69 1.84 14.35
CA SER A 292 2.71 0.69 13.44
C SER A 292 2.75 1.09 11.97
N TRP A 293 1.93 2.08 11.56
CA TRP A 293 1.90 2.54 10.17
C TRP A 293 3.24 3.13 9.73
N SER A 294 3.77 4.06 10.52
CA SER A 294 5.07 4.67 10.28
C SER A 294 6.21 3.65 10.24
N LEU A 295 6.22 2.71 11.19
CA LEU A 295 7.22 1.65 11.26
C LEU A 295 7.16 0.72 10.04
N HIS A 296 5.96 0.33 9.61
CA HIS A 296 5.76 -0.48 8.43
C HIS A 296 6.27 0.22 7.17
N MET A 297 5.89 1.49 6.96
CA MET A 297 6.37 2.29 5.82
C MET A 297 7.90 2.42 5.82
N ALA A 298 8.52 2.60 6.99
CA ALA A 298 9.98 2.67 7.10
C ALA A 298 10.66 1.37 6.62
N PHE A 299 10.15 0.21 7.04
CA PHE A 299 10.68 -1.08 6.55
C PHE A 299 10.47 -1.28 5.06
N ILE A 300 9.34 -0.87 4.49
CA ILE A 300 9.12 -0.90 3.04
C ILE A 300 10.19 -0.07 2.33
N ILE A 301 10.44 1.16 2.78
CA ILE A 301 11.45 2.05 2.18
C ILE A 301 12.84 1.40 2.26
N ILE A 302 13.24 0.90 3.42
CA ILE A 302 14.56 0.27 3.60
C ILE A 302 14.72 -0.93 2.67
N THR A 303 13.76 -1.85 2.68
CA THR A 303 13.85 -3.10 1.92
C THR A 303 13.72 -2.89 0.42
N SER A 304 12.90 -1.95 -0.03
CA SER A 304 12.75 -1.60 -1.45
C SER A 304 14.03 -1.04 -2.08
N ASN A 305 14.94 -0.48 -1.27
CA ASN A 305 16.24 0.02 -1.74
C ASN A 305 17.36 -1.04 -1.70
N VAL A 306 17.13 -2.17 -1.04
CA VAL A 306 18.10 -3.26 -0.89
C VAL A 306 17.87 -4.38 -1.93
N VAL A 307 16.63 -4.53 -2.41
CA VAL A 307 16.18 -5.59 -3.35
C VAL A 307 16.11 -5.11 -4.80
#